data_AF-A0A430JRD1-F1
#
_entry.id   AF-A0A430JRD1-F1
#
_cell.length_a   1.000
_cell.length_b   1.000
_cell.length_c   1.000
_cell.angle_alpha   90.00
_cell.angle_beta   90.00
_cell.angle_gamma   90.00
#
_symmetry.space_group_name_H-M   'P 1'
#
loop_
_entity.id
_entity.type
_entity.pdbx_description
1 polymer ?
#
loop_
_entity_poly.entity_id
_entity_poly.type
_entity_poly.pdbx_seq_one_letter_code
_entity_poly.pdbx_strand_id
1 'polypeptide(L)' 'MRWLSLAEAAERVPYSRQTLERAARATEEGPGLLPPLPARKTRAGRWVITDEELDEWMRSQLD' A
#
# COMPACT_ATOMS: atom_id res chain seq x y z
N MET A 1 -13.19 10.36 -2.22
CA MET A 1 -11.87 9.70 -2.28
C MET A 1 -11.09 10.07 -1.01
N ARG A 2 -10.85 9.10 -0.12
CA ARG A 2 -10.14 9.30 1.16
C ARG A 2 -8.74 8.73 1.06
N TRP A 3 -7.74 9.49 1.50
CA TRP A 3 -6.36 9.04 1.65
C TRP A 3 -6.18 8.38 3.02
N LEU A 4 -5.50 7.25 3.03
CA LEU A 4 -5.18 6.46 4.20
C LEU A 4 -3.66 6.42 4.36
N SER A 5 -3.18 6.59 5.58
CA SER A 5 -1.82 6.18 5.93
C SER A 5 -1.69 4.66 5.85
N LEU A 6 -0.45 4.14 5.74
CA LEU A 6 -0.23 2.68 5.80
C LEU A 6 -0.68 2.06 7.14
N ALA A 7 -0.76 2.85 8.21
CA ALA A 7 -1.30 2.39 9.49
C ALA A 7 -2.81 2.16 9.38
N GLU A 8 -3.56 3.14 8.86
CA GLU A 8 -5.01 3.00 8.62
C GLU A 8 -5.32 1.90 7.60
N ALA A 9 -4.50 1.76 6.56
CA ALA A 9 -4.65 0.69 5.58
C ALA A 9 -4.48 -0.69 6.22
N ALA A 10 -3.50 -0.86 7.11
CA ALA A 10 -3.25 -2.12 7.81
C ALA A 10 -4.39 -2.55 8.76
N GLU A 11 -5.25 -1.63 9.18
CA GLU A 11 -6.46 -1.96 9.95
C GLU A 11 -7.59 -2.53 9.07
N ARG A 12 -7.51 -2.34 7.74
CA ARG A 12 -8.54 -2.73 6.78
C ARG A 12 -8.24 -4.02 6.04
N VAL A 13 -6.97 -4.41 5.99
CA VAL A 13 -6.50 -5.56 5.21
C VAL A 13 -5.71 -6.52 6.10
N PRO A 14 -5.62 -7.82 5.76
CA PRO A 14 -4.88 -8.81 6.55
C PRO A 14 -3.35 -8.70 6.40
N TYR A 15 -2.82 -7.48 6.28
CA TYR A 15 -1.40 -7.21 6.13
C TYR A 15 -0.93 -6.19 7.17
N SER A 16 0.24 -6.47 7.76
CA SER A 16 0.86 -5.54 8.69
C SER A 16 1.28 -4.24 7.99
N ARG A 17 1.35 -3.15 8.75
CA ARG A 17 1.91 -1.88 8.27
C ARG A 17 3.29 -2.05 7.64
N GLN A 18 4.14 -2.92 8.20
CA GLN A 18 5.49 -3.18 7.69
C GLN A 18 5.45 -3.88 6.31
N THR A 19 4.53 -4.82 6.12
CA THR A 19 4.31 -5.48 4.83
C THR A 19 3.87 -4.46 3.78
N LEU A 20 2.91 -3.61 4.11
CA LEU A 20 2.43 -2.55 3.22
C LEU A 20 3.53 -1.54 2.89
N GLU A 21 4.42 -1.22 3.84
CA GLU A 21 5.55 -0.32 3.58
C GLU A 21 6.57 -0.94 2.60
N ARG A 22 6.84 -2.24 2.73
CA ARG A 22 7.71 -2.94 1.78
C ARG A 22 7.08 -3.04 0.39
N ALA A 23 5.78 -3.31 0.32
CA ALA A 23 5.03 -3.33 -0.94
C ALA A 23 4.99 -1.94 -1.60
N ALA A 24 4.84 -0.86 -0.82
CA ALA A 24 4.90 0.51 -1.31
C ALA A 24 6.27 0.86 -1.89
N ARG A 25 7.35 0.39 -1.25
CA ARG A 25 8.71 0.55 -1.77
C ARG A 25 8.95 -0.23 -3.06
N ALA A 26 8.41 -1.44 -3.18
CA ALA A 26 8.51 -2.23 -4.40
C ALA A 26 7.91 -1.51 -5.63
N THR A 27 6.90 -0.65 -5.43
CA THR A 27 6.35 0.19 -6.49
C THR A 27 7.35 1.21 -7.04
N GLU A 28 8.27 1.72 -6.22
CA GLU A 28 9.35 2.60 -6.65
C GLU A 28 10.59 1.83 -7.12
N GLU A 29 10.89 0.69 -6.49
CA GLU A 29 12.17 -0.03 -6.67
C GLU A 29 12.12 -1.13 -7.76
N GLY A 30 10.94 -1.51 -8.27
CA GLY A 30 10.77 -2.57 -9.28
C GLY A 30 10.35 -3.92 -8.68
N PRO A 31 10.25 -5.01 -9.48
CA PRO A 31 9.63 -6.27 -9.06
C PRO A 31 10.40 -6.93 -7.91
N GLY A 32 9.95 -6.65 -6.68
CA GLY A 32 10.40 -7.30 -5.46
C GLY A 32 9.62 -8.59 -5.20
N LEU A 33 9.90 -9.22 -4.05
CA LEU A 33 9.18 -10.42 -3.58
C LEU A 33 7.71 -10.13 -3.20
N LEU A 34 7.37 -8.86 -2.98
CA LEU A 34 6.02 -8.43 -2.66
C LEU A 34 5.39 -7.75 -3.87
N PRO A 35 4.08 -7.94 -4.07
CA PRO A 35 3.34 -7.24 -5.11
C PRO A 35 3.40 -5.73 -4.86
N PRO A 36 3.64 -4.91 -5.90
CA PRO A 36 3.76 -3.47 -5.74
C PRO A 36 2.44 -2.87 -5.26
N LEU A 37 2.49 -2.11 -4.17
CA LEU A 37 1.35 -1.37 -3.62
C LEU A 37 1.37 0.06 -4.18
N PRO A 38 0.33 0.56 -4.88
CA PRO A 38 0.30 1.89 -5.51
C PRO A 38 0.17 3.05 -4.49
N ALA A 39 0.89 2.98 -3.38
CA ALA A 39 1.01 4.05 -2.42
C ALA A 39 1.94 5.16 -2.94
N ARG A 40 1.74 6.38 -2.45
CA ARG A 40 2.50 7.59 -2.79
C ARG A 40 3.19 8.15 -1.55
N LYS A 41 4.40 8.69 -1.69
CA LYS A 41 5.05 9.47 -0.62
C LYS A 41 4.51 10.89 -0.59
N THR A 42 4.05 11.30 0.59
CA THR A 42 3.75 12.70 0.89
C THR A 42 5.03 13.52 1.00
N ARG A 43 4.91 14.86 0.96
CA ARG A 43 6.05 15.78 1.15
C ARG A 43 6.79 15.58 2.49
N ALA A 44 6.11 15.03 3.50
CA ALA A 44 6.68 14.69 4.80
C ALA A 44 7.38 13.31 4.83
N GLY A 45 7.50 12.62 3.69
CA GLY A 45 8.12 11.29 3.57
C GLY A 45 7.25 10.14 4.05
N ARG A 46 5.96 10.38 4.34
CA ARG A 46 5.01 9.33 4.75
C ARG A 46 4.29 8.73 3.56
N TRP A 47 4.13 7.42 3.55
CA TRP A 47 3.35 6.70 2.55
C TRP A 47 1.85 6.80 2.81
N VAL A 48 1.11 7.08 1.74
CA VAL A 48 -0.36 7.14 1.72
C VAL A 48 -0.92 6.40 0.51
N ILE A 49 -2.09 5.79 0.66
CA ILE A 49 -2.83 5.12 -0.41
C ILE A 49 -4.30 5.53 -0.33
N THR A 50 -5.02 5.58 -1.44
CA THR A 50 -6.48 5.78 -1.38
C THR A 50 -7.19 4.48 -1.02
N ASP A 51 -8.41 4.60 -0.50
CA ASP A 51 -9.22 3.43 -0.18
C ASP A 51 -9.50 2.53 -1.40
N GLU A 52 -9.75 3.16 -2.55
CA GLU A 52 -10.01 2.47 -3.82
C GLU A 52 -8.77 1.69 -4.29
N GLU A 53 -7.60 2.35 -4.30
CA GLU A 53 -6.32 1.70 -4.65
C GLU A 53 -5.97 0.54 -3.71
N LEU A 54 -6.32 0.64 -2.42
CA LEU A 54 -6.11 -0.43 -1.45
C LEU A 54 -7.03 -1.62 -1.72
N ASP A 55 -8.31 -1.38 -1.99
CA ASP A 55 -9.29 -2.42 -2.32
C ASP A 55 -8.95 -3.11 -3.65
N GLU A 56 -8.56 -2.36 -4.67
CA GLU A 56 -8.13 -2.90 -5.96
C GLU A 56 -6.87 -3.75 -5.81
N TRP A 57 -5.88 -3.28 -5.05
CA TRP A 57 -4.68 -4.04 -4.75
C TRP A 57 -5.01 -5.33 -3.98
N MET A 58 -5.91 -5.27 -3.00
CA MET A 58 -6.34 -6.46 -2.27
C MET A 58 -7.03 -7.49 -3.16
N ARG A 59 -7.88 -7.04 -4.09
CA ARG A 59 -8.53 -7.93 -5.06
C ARG A 59 -7.51 -8.61 -5.96
N SER A 60 -6.49 -7.90 -6.42
CA SER A 60 -5.43 -8.49 -7.27
C SER A 60 -4.52 -9.47 -6.53
N GLN A 61 -4.59 -9.55 -5.19
CA GLN A 61 -3.92 -10.59 -4.39
C GLN A 61 -4.75 -11.86 -4.21
N LEU A 62 -6.06 -11.76 -4.36
CA LEU A 62 -7.01 -12.85 -4.15
C LEU A 62 -7.39 -13.55 -5.46
N ASP A 63 -7.26 -12.84 -6.59
CA ASP A 63 -7.30 -13.39 -7.95
C ASP A 63 -5.99 -14.15 -8.26
#